data_AF-A0A738CVR8-F1
#
_entry.id   AF-A0A738CVR8-F1
#
_cell.length_a   1.000
_cell.length_b   1.000
_cell.length_c   1.000
_cell.angle_alpha   90.00
_cell.angle_beta   90.00
_cell.angle_gamma   90.00
#
_symmetry.space_group_name_H-M   'P 1'
#
loop_
_entity.id
_entity.type
_entity.pdbx_description
1 polymer ?
#
loop_
_entity_poly.entity_id
_entity_poly.type
_entity_poly.pdbx_seq_one_letter_code
_entity_poly.pdbx_strand_id
1 'polypeptide(L)' 'EVHQLEQMDKLGMNVIPVAFRDAYAFGGGLHCSTADVFRDGKCEDYFPNQKVKDITRV' A
#
# COMPACT_ATOMS: atom_id res chain seq x y z
N GLU A 1 9.94 11.12 -8.01
CA GLU A 1 8.72 11.01 -7.19
C GLU A 1 8.82 11.85 -5.91
N VAL A 2 9.38 13.06 -6.01
CA VAL A 2 9.71 13.88 -4.84
C VAL A 2 8.45 14.33 -4.10
N HIS A 3 7.40 14.72 -4.84
CA HIS A 3 6.13 15.15 -4.27
C HIS A 3 5.40 14.05 -3.47
N GLN A 4 5.51 12.78 -3.87
CA GLN A 4 4.87 11.68 -3.15
C GLN A 4 5.59 11.38 -1.84
N LEU A 5 6.92 11.45 -1.84
CA LEU A 5 7.72 11.32 -0.62
C LEU A 5 7.33 12.42 0.40
N GLU A 6 7.25 13.68 -0.04
CA GLU A 6 6.83 14.79 0.83
C GLU A 6 5.39 14.65 1.35
N GLN A 7 4.47 14.13 0.55
CA GLN A 7 3.08 13.90 0.98
C GLN A 7 3.00 12.83 2.07
N MET A 8 3.72 11.72 1.92
CA MET A 8 3.75 10.63 2.90
C MET A 8 4.39 11.08 4.21
N ASP A 9 5.47 11.86 4.13
CA ASP A 9 6.12 12.47 5.30
C ASP A 9 5.16 13.41 6.06
N LYS A 10 4.42 14.27 5.34
CA LYS A 10 3.39 15.15 5.94
C LYS A 10 2.24 14.40 6.61
N LEU A 11 1.97 13.15 6.20
CA LEU A 11 0.99 12.27 6.86
C LEU A 11 1.58 11.53 8.08
N GLY A 12 2.84 11.78 8.42
CA GLY A 12 3.53 11.19 9.58
C GLY A 12 4.15 9.81 9.31
N MET A 13 4.30 9.40 8.05
CA MET A 13 4.98 8.15 7.69
C MET A 13 6.50 8.36 7.61
N ASN A 14 7.29 7.41 8.14
CA ASN A 14 8.73 7.39 7.91
C ASN A 14 9.05 6.88 6.50
N VAL A 15 9.35 7.81 5.59
CA VAL A 15 9.57 7.51 4.18
C VAL A 15 10.99 6.98 3.93
N ILE A 16 11.11 5.79 3.33
CA ILE A 16 12.39 5.19 2.94
C ILE A 16 12.61 5.38 1.42
N PRO A 17 13.47 6.32 0.99
CA PRO A 17 13.70 6.57 -0.43
C PRO A 17 14.52 5.43 -1.07
N VAL A 18 14.10 4.97 -2.25
CA VAL A 18 14.81 3.95 -3.04
C VAL A 18 14.96 4.44 -4.47
N ALA A 19 16.14 4.29 -5.05
CA ALA A 19 16.41 4.64 -6.45
C ALA A 19 15.81 3.59 -7.42
N PHE A 20 14.48 3.58 -7.55
CA PHE A 20 13.74 2.52 -8.24
C PHE A 20 13.18 2.94 -9.62
N ARG A 21 13.54 4.14 -10.11
CA ARG A 21 12.96 4.72 -11.33
C ARG A 21 13.21 3.88 -12.58
N ASP A 22 14.39 3.29 -12.70
CA ASP A 22 14.78 2.52 -13.89
C ASP A 22 13.98 1.21 -14.04
N ALA A 23 13.47 0.68 -12.92
CA ALA A 23 12.65 -0.53 -12.92
C ALA A 23 11.23 -0.28 -13.47
N TYR A 24 10.78 0.98 -13.56
CA TYR A 24 9.40 1.29 -13.97
C TYR A 24 9.10 0.90 -15.41
N ALA A 25 10.11 0.89 -16.27
CA ALA A 25 9.96 0.45 -17.66
C ALA A 25 9.49 -1.02 -17.76
N PHE A 26 9.70 -1.82 -16.71
CA PHE A 26 9.23 -3.21 -16.62
C PHE A 26 7.80 -3.33 -16.06
N GLY A 27 7.08 -2.20 -15.93
CA GLY A 27 5.64 -2.18 -15.71
C GLY A 27 5.20 -2.19 -14.23
N GLY A 28 6.07 -1.81 -13.29
CA GLY A 28 5.71 -1.87 -11.87
C GLY A 28 6.50 -0.95 -10.96
N GLY A 29 5.85 -0.56 -9.85
CA GLY A 29 6.50 0.04 -8.70
C GLY A 29 6.92 -1.00 -7.66
N LEU A 30 7.24 -0.56 -6.44
CA LEU A 30 7.66 -1.45 -5.35
C LEU A 30 6.61 -2.52 -5.02
N HIS A 31 5.32 -2.16 -4.98
CA HIS A 31 4.25 -3.12 -4.70
C HIS A 31 4.14 -4.20 -5.77
N CYS A 32 4.24 -3.84 -7.05
CA CYS A 32 4.25 -4.81 -8.15
C CYS A 32 5.47 -5.73 -8.12
N SER A 33 6.58 -5.25 -7.56
CA SER A 33 7.87 -5.93 -7.55
C SER A 33 8.10 -6.78 -6.29
N THR A 34 7.11 -6.84 -5.39
CA THR A 34 7.23 -7.55 -4.11
C THR A 34 5.99 -8.41 -3.86
N ALA A 35 6.18 -9.47 -3.07
CA ALA A 35 5.11 -10.29 -2.55
C ALA A 35 5.41 -10.56 -1.07
N ASP A 36 4.67 -9.91 -0.19
CA ASP A 36 4.79 -10.08 1.25
C ASP A 36 4.24 -11.44 1.68
N VAL A 37 5.16 -12.37 1.99
CA VAL A 37 4.82 -13.73 2.43
C VAL A 37 4.37 -13.80 3.89
N PHE A 38 4.73 -12.80 4.71
CA PHE A 38 4.42 -12.76 6.14
C PHE A 38 4.41 -11.32 6.67
N ARG A 39 3.47 -11.04 7.57
CA ARG A 39 3.41 -9.81 8.38
C ARG A 39 2.92 -10.16 9.79
N ASP A 40 3.51 -9.56 10.81
CA ASP A 40 3.03 -9.68 12.18
C ASP A 40 1.67 -8.97 12.35
N GLY A 41 0.68 -9.67 12.89
CA GLY A 41 -0.66 -9.13 13.10
C GLY A 41 -1.72 -10.21 13.28
N LYS A 42 -2.98 -9.79 13.39
CA LYS A 42 -4.16 -10.68 13.41
C LYS A 42 -5.06 -10.39 12.20
N CYS A 43 -5.96 -11.32 11.90
CA CYS A 43 -7.03 -11.07 10.93
C CYS A 43 -8.07 -10.14 11.59
N GLU A 44 -8.18 -8.90 11.10
CA GLU A 44 -9.05 -7.87 11.66
C GLU A 44 -10.00 -7.31 10.58
N ASP A 45 -11.23 -6.94 10.98
CA ASP A 45 -12.17 -6.22 10.11
C ASP A 45 -12.03 -4.70 10.33
N TYR A 46 -11.41 -4.03 9.37
CA TYR A 46 -11.23 -2.58 9.39
C TYR A 46 -12.46 -1.79 8.90
N PHE A 47 -13.52 -2.47 8.43
CA PHE A 47 -14.76 -1.86 7.94
C PHE A 47 -16.01 -2.47 8.59
N PRO A 48 -16.16 -2.40 9.93
CA PRO A 48 -17.23 -3.10 10.65
C PRO A 48 -18.64 -2.54 10.38
N ASN A 49 -18.74 -1.28 9.95
CA ASN A 49 -20.02 -0.58 9.75
C ASN A 49 -20.30 -0.33 8.26
N GLN A 50 -20.69 -1.38 7.55
CA GLN A 50 -21.06 -1.25 6.14
C GLN A 50 -22.54 -0.85 6.00
N LYS A 51 -22.79 0.33 5.46
CA LYS A 51 -24.15 0.85 5.23
C LYS A 51 -24.84 0.26 3.98
N VAL A 52 -24.19 -0.68 3.31
CA VAL A 52 -24.68 -1.32 2.08
C VAL A 52 -25.00 -2.78 2.40
N LYS A 53 -26.21 -3.25 2.05
CA LYS A 53 -26.52 -4.68 2.00
C LYS A 53 -25.72 -5.28 0.85
N ASP A 54 -24.55 -5.82 1.14
CA ASP A 54 -23.69 -6.42 0.13
C ASP A 54 -24.26 -7.79 -0.30
N ILE A 55 -24.64 -7.90 -1.58
CA ILE A 55 -25.15 -9.14 -2.21
C ILE A 55 -24.03 -10.04 -2.76
N THR A 56 -22.77 -9.63 -2.61
CA THR A 56 -21.57 -10.33 -3.11
C THR A 56 -20.60 -10.78 -2.00
N ARG A 57 -20.93 -10.52 -0.73
CA ARG A 57 -20.21 -11.11 0.41
C ARG A 57 -20.50 -12.61 0.49
N VAL A 58 -19.58 -13.42 -0.01
CA VAL A 58 -19.49 -14.88 0.21
C VAL A 58 -18.95 -15.18 1.59
#